data_AF-A0A3A0F517-F1
#
_entry.id   AF-A0A3A0F517-F1
#
_cell.length_a   1.000
_cell.length_b   1.000
_cell.length_c   1.000
_cell.angle_alpha   90.00
_cell.angle_beta   90.00
_cell.angle_gamma   90.00
#
_symmetry.space_group_name_H-M   'P 1'
#
loop_
_entity.id
_entity.type
_entity.pdbx_description
1 polymer ?
#
loop_
_entity_poly.entity_id
_entity_poly.type
_entity_poly.pdbx_seq_one_letter_code
_entity_poly.pdbx_strand_id
1 'polypeptide(L)'
;MMRTRSESARREAGRGQLLLLIVLLGLCAAGAWNYRRNLAAEQAAASVRPLAGYATEDLEALAEAYRSEIAAYDARYQKQRAARVQASDRAYFDEQVGELERVQRNARKIRAAGSQVAEREAALRDVEEELAVRGPERAEWQLHLERLTRF
;
A
#
# COMPACT_ATOMS: atom_id res chain seq x y z
N MET A 1 32.32 -68.12 -10.26
CA MET A 1 32.37 -66.65 -10.48
C MET A 1 30.97 -66.07 -10.31
N MET A 2 30.65 -65.50 -9.14
CA MET A 2 29.26 -65.04 -8.85
C MET A 2 29.24 -63.90 -7.80
N ARG A 3 30.07 -62.86 -7.99
CA ARG A 3 30.18 -61.70 -7.06
C ARG A 3 29.85 -60.33 -7.68
N THR A 4 29.52 -60.25 -8.96
CA THR A 4 29.42 -58.94 -9.65
C THR A 4 28.04 -58.29 -9.63
N ARG A 5 26.94 -59.04 -9.47
CA ARG A 5 25.58 -58.44 -9.50
C ARG A 5 25.20 -57.63 -8.25
N SER A 6 25.71 -58.00 -7.07
CA SER A 6 25.38 -57.29 -5.82
C SER A 6 26.10 -55.96 -5.67
N GLU A 7 27.29 -55.81 -6.25
CA GLU A 7 28.03 -54.54 -6.24
C GLU A 7 27.43 -53.51 -7.19
N SER A 8 26.94 -53.92 -8.36
CA SER A 8 26.28 -53.02 -9.33
C SER A 8 24.98 -52.43 -8.76
N ALA A 9 24.13 -53.27 -8.15
CA ALA A 9 22.87 -52.83 -7.55
C ALA A 9 23.09 -51.87 -6.35
N ARG A 10 24.14 -52.09 -5.54
CA ARG A 10 24.51 -51.17 -4.46
C ARG A 10 25.05 -49.84 -4.96
N ARG A 11 25.81 -49.84 -6.07
CA ARG A 11 26.33 -48.61 -6.69
C ARG A 11 25.21 -47.79 -7.33
N GLU A 12 24.23 -48.41 -7.98
CA GLU A 12 23.07 -47.72 -8.55
C GLU A 12 22.16 -47.14 -7.47
N ALA A 13 21.87 -47.89 -6.40
CA ALA A 13 21.12 -47.39 -5.25
C ALA A 13 21.82 -46.19 -4.58
N GLY A 14 23.14 -46.28 -4.38
CA GLY A 14 23.94 -45.18 -3.81
C GLY A 14 24.00 -43.95 -4.72
N ARG A 15 24.00 -44.12 -6.04
CA ARG A 15 24.02 -43.03 -7.01
C ARG A 15 22.69 -42.30 -7.10
N GLY A 16 21.56 -43.03 -7.05
CA GLY A 16 20.23 -42.44 -6.94
C GLY A 16 20.04 -41.65 -5.65
N GLN A 17 20.53 -42.19 -4.53
CA GLN A 17 20.49 -41.51 -3.24
C GLN A 17 21.37 -40.26 -3.20
N LEU A 18 22.56 -40.30 -3.82
CA LEU A 18 23.44 -39.14 -3.95
C LEU A 18 22.82 -38.04 -4.84
N LEU A 19 22.18 -38.40 -5.95
CA LEU A 19 21.48 -37.43 -6.80
C LEU A 19 20.31 -36.77 -6.06
N LEU A 20 19.53 -37.55 -5.30
CA LEU A 20 18.45 -37.02 -4.49
C LEU A 20 18.96 -36.05 -3.42
N LEU A 21 20.07 -36.38 -2.76
CA LEU A 21 20.74 -35.48 -1.80
C LEU A 21 21.20 -34.18 -2.46
N ILE A 22 21.80 -34.26 -3.66
CA ILE A 22 22.23 -33.07 -4.41
C ILE A 22 21.03 -32.18 -4.77
N VAL A 23 19.93 -32.77 -5.23
CA VAL A 23 18.70 -32.03 -5.56
C VAL A 23 18.11 -31.36 -4.32
N LEU A 24 18.03 -32.09 -3.20
CA LEU A 24 17.55 -31.52 -1.94
C LEU A 24 18.44 -30.36 -1.46
N LEU A 25 19.76 -30.53 -1.51
CA LEU A 25 20.71 -29.46 -1.21
C LEU A 25 20.52 -28.24 -2.13
N GLY A 26 20.32 -28.48 -3.43
CA GLY A 26 20.04 -27.42 -4.39
C GLY A 26 18.75 -26.65 -4.08
N LEU A 27 17.67 -27.36 -3.73
CA LEU A 27 16.40 -26.75 -3.32
C LEU A 27 16.54 -25.96 -2.01
N CYS A 28 17.25 -26.51 -1.01
CA CYS A 28 17.53 -25.80 0.24
C CYS A 28 18.36 -24.55 0.01
N ALA A 29 19.41 -24.62 -0.83
CA ALA A 29 20.25 -23.48 -1.16
C ALA A 29 19.47 -22.40 -1.93
N ALA A 30 18.65 -22.80 -2.91
CA ALA A 30 17.80 -21.88 -3.65
C ALA A 30 16.74 -21.22 -2.75
N GLY A 31 16.09 -22.00 -1.89
CA GLY A 31 15.14 -21.48 -0.91
C GLY A 31 15.78 -20.51 0.08
N ALA A 32 16.95 -20.85 0.63
CA ALA A 32 17.69 -19.98 1.55
C ALA A 32 18.14 -18.67 0.88
N TRP A 33 18.60 -18.75 -0.38
CA TRP A 33 18.92 -17.57 -1.18
C TRP A 33 17.70 -16.68 -1.38
N ASN A 34 16.56 -17.27 -1.75
CA ASN A 34 15.32 -16.55 -1.99
C ASN A 34 14.81 -15.88 -0.71
N TYR A 35 14.84 -16.61 0.41
CA TYR A 35 14.49 -16.10 1.73
C TYR A 35 15.34 -14.87 2.10
N ARG A 36 16.66 -14.96 1.93
CA ARG A 36 17.57 -13.84 2.23
C ARG A 36 17.29 -12.64 1.33
N ARG A 37 17.05 -12.87 0.04
CA ARG A 37 16.72 -11.81 -0.92
C ARG A 37 15.43 -11.10 -0.54
N ASN A 38 14.38 -11.85 -0.25
CA ASN A 38 13.07 -11.31 0.11
C ASN A 38 13.12 -10.59 1.47
N LEU A 39 13.82 -11.16 2.46
CA LEU A 39 14.04 -10.49 3.74
C LEU A 39 14.81 -9.16 3.58
N ALA A 40 15.84 -9.12 2.73
CA ALA A 40 16.57 -7.88 2.47
C ALA A 40 15.69 -6.84 1.76
N ALA A 41 14.83 -7.27 0.83
CA ALA A 41 13.87 -6.39 0.17
C ALA A 41 12.83 -5.84 1.16
N GLU A 42 12.32 -6.68 2.07
CA GLU A 42 11.41 -6.26 3.14
C GLU A 42 12.07 -5.27 4.10
N GLN A 43 13.32 -5.51 4.51
CA GLN A 43 14.08 -4.59 5.37
C GLN A 43 14.34 -3.24 4.67
N ALA A 44 14.70 -3.27 3.39
CA ALA A 44 14.87 -2.05 2.59
C ALA A 44 13.55 -1.28 2.49
N ALA A 45 12.44 -1.97 2.21
CA ALA A 45 11.11 -1.36 2.16
C ALA A 45 10.68 -0.80 3.53
N ALA A 46 10.95 -1.51 4.62
CA ALA A 46 10.64 -1.06 5.98
C ALA A 46 11.37 0.24 6.33
N SER A 47 12.62 0.41 5.88
CA SER A 47 13.40 1.63 6.16
C SER A 47 12.89 2.89 5.46
N VAL A 48 12.03 2.75 4.44
CA VAL A 48 11.49 3.86 3.64
C VAL A 48 10.05 4.21 4.02
N ARG A 49 9.39 3.41 4.87
CA ARG A 49 7.97 3.60 5.24
C ARG A 49 7.81 4.59 6.40
N PRO A 50 7.37 5.84 6.16
CA PRO A 50 7.28 6.86 7.21
C PRO A 50 6.24 6.51 8.28
N LEU A 51 5.26 5.66 7.94
CA LEU A 51 4.16 5.27 8.83
C LEU A 51 4.34 3.88 9.48
N ALA A 52 5.44 3.18 9.22
CA ALA A 52 5.68 1.83 9.75
C ALA A 52 5.75 1.77 11.29
N GLY A 53 6.10 2.88 11.96
CA GLY A 53 6.22 2.96 13.41
C GLY A 53 4.91 3.16 14.17
N TYR A 54 3.81 3.47 13.48
CA TYR A 54 2.50 3.71 14.12
C TYR A 54 1.74 2.42 14.36
N ALA A 55 0.90 2.37 15.40
CA ALA A 55 0.00 1.24 15.62
C ALA A 55 -1.07 1.18 14.51
N THR A 56 -1.55 -0.03 14.20
CA THR A 56 -2.58 -0.20 13.15
C THR A 56 -3.88 0.52 13.53
N GLU A 57 -4.26 0.45 14.81
CA GLU A 57 -5.42 1.15 15.38
C GLU A 57 -5.32 2.67 15.19
N ASP A 58 -4.14 3.25 15.41
CA ASP A 58 -3.91 4.69 15.22
C ASP A 58 -4.01 5.08 13.73
N LEU A 59 -3.53 4.23 12.82
CA LEU A 59 -3.63 4.46 11.38
C LEU A 59 -5.08 4.37 10.89
N GLU A 60 -5.86 3.44 11.41
CA GLU A 60 -7.30 3.35 11.12
C GLU A 60 -8.04 4.59 11.62
N ALA A 61 -7.75 5.04 12.85
CA ALA A 61 -8.32 6.27 13.39
C ALA A 61 -7.94 7.50 12.58
N LEU A 62 -6.68 7.57 12.12
CA LEU A 62 -6.19 8.65 11.27
C LEU A 62 -6.85 8.65 9.88
N ALA A 63 -7.01 7.47 9.27
CA ALA A 63 -7.71 7.32 8.00
C ALA A 63 -9.17 7.78 8.12
N GLU A 64 -9.86 7.39 9.19
CA GLU A 64 -11.24 7.80 9.43
C GLU A 64 -11.37 9.31 9.66
N ALA A 65 -10.43 9.91 10.40
CA ALA A 65 -10.37 11.34 10.58
C ALA A 65 -10.22 12.07 9.22
N TYR A 66 -9.30 11.64 8.36
CA TYR A 66 -9.14 12.24 7.02
C TYR A 66 -10.38 12.08 6.14
N ARG A 67 -11.02 10.91 6.15
CA ARG A 67 -12.28 10.68 5.40
C ARG A 67 -13.38 11.62 5.87
N SER A 68 -13.51 11.80 7.19
CA SER A 68 -14.50 12.72 7.77
C SER A 68 -14.24 14.18 7.40
N GLU A 69 -12.96 14.60 7.36
CA GLU A 69 -12.57 15.94 6.93
C GLU A 69 -12.93 16.16 5.46
N ILE A 70 -12.54 15.25 4.57
CA ILE A 70 -12.83 15.33 3.13
C ILE A 70 -14.35 15.40 2.90
N ALA A 71 -15.13 14.54 3.56
CA ALA A 71 -16.59 14.56 3.46
C ALA A 71 -17.19 15.90 3.93
N ALA A 72 -16.66 16.50 4.99
CA ALA A 72 -17.10 17.81 5.46
C ALA A 72 -16.75 18.94 4.48
N TYR A 73 -15.59 18.86 3.82
CA TYR A 73 -15.21 19.80 2.75
C TYR A 73 -16.13 19.67 1.54
N ASP A 74 -16.43 18.45 1.08
CA ASP A 74 -17.35 18.20 -0.03
C ASP A 74 -18.75 18.74 0.26
N ALA A 75 -19.28 18.50 1.46
CA ALA A 75 -20.58 19.03 1.87
C ALA A 75 -20.60 20.57 1.84
N ARG A 76 -19.52 21.23 2.29
CA ARG A 76 -19.38 22.69 2.23
C ARG A 76 -19.30 23.19 0.78
N TYR A 77 -18.55 22.49 -0.07
CA TYR A 77 -18.43 22.83 -1.49
C TYR A 77 -19.77 22.73 -2.21
N GLN A 78 -20.50 21.62 -2.04
CA GLN A 78 -21.83 21.45 -2.65
C GLN A 78 -22.82 22.51 -2.17
N LYS A 79 -22.80 22.86 -0.88
CA LYS A 79 -23.63 23.95 -0.32
C LYS A 79 -23.31 25.29 -0.98
N GLN A 80 -22.03 25.63 -1.16
CA GLN A 80 -21.63 26.87 -1.83
C GLN A 80 -22.00 26.88 -3.31
N ARG A 81 -21.86 25.74 -4.00
CA ARG A 81 -22.27 25.59 -5.40
C ARG A 81 -23.78 25.79 -5.57
N ALA A 82 -24.59 25.19 -4.71
CA ALA A 82 -26.04 25.36 -4.72
C ALA A 82 -26.46 26.83 -4.47
N ALA A 83 -25.80 27.51 -3.52
CA ALA A 83 -26.04 28.93 -3.24
C ALA A 83 -25.71 29.83 -4.45
N ARG A 84 -24.66 29.49 -5.21
CA ARG A 84 -24.28 30.23 -6.43
C ARG A 84 -25.31 30.10 -7.54
N VAL A 85 -25.90 28.91 -7.72
CA VAL A 85 -26.97 28.69 -8.71
C VAL A 85 -28.20 29.54 -8.38
N GLN A 86 -28.62 29.58 -7.10
CA GLN A 86 -29.75 30.42 -6.68
C GLN A 86 -29.50 31.93 -6.80
N ALA A 87 -28.26 32.38 -6.62
CA ALA A 87 -27.92 33.80 -6.77
C ALA A 87 -27.92 34.26 -8.23
N SER A 88 -27.51 33.38 -9.16
CA SER A 88 -27.49 33.65 -10.60
C SER A 88 -28.88 33.93 -11.18
N ASP A 89 -29.95 33.38 -10.58
CA ASP A 89 -31.33 33.60 -11.00
C ASP A 89 -31.91 34.96 -10.54
N ARG A 90 -31.22 35.71 -9.67
CA ARG A 90 -31.75 36.94 -9.02
C ARG A 90 -31.03 38.25 -9.36
N ALA A 91 -29.85 38.23 -9.96
CA ALA A 91 -29.04 39.44 -10.13
C ALA A 91 -29.30 40.15 -11.47
N TYR A 92 -30.09 41.23 -11.44
CA TYR A 92 -30.24 42.20 -12.52
C TYR A 92 -29.19 43.35 -12.38
N PHE A 93 -28.18 43.30 -13.25
CA PHE A 93 -27.33 44.34 -13.87
C PHE A 93 -26.64 45.50 -13.11
N ASP A 94 -26.98 45.91 -11.87
CA ASP A 94 -26.39 47.14 -11.26
C ASP A 94 -25.26 46.92 -10.23
N GLU A 95 -24.87 45.67 -9.94
CA GLU A 95 -23.95 45.30 -8.83
C GLU A 95 -22.58 44.74 -9.30
N GLN A 96 -22.18 45.00 -10.56
CA GLN A 96 -21.14 44.22 -11.26
C GLN A 96 -19.69 44.37 -10.73
N VAL A 97 -19.30 45.52 -10.17
CA VAL A 97 -17.92 45.72 -9.66
C VAL A 97 -17.74 45.09 -8.27
N GLY A 98 -18.73 45.24 -7.39
CA GLY A 98 -18.75 44.60 -6.07
C GLY A 98 -18.86 43.08 -6.17
N GLU A 99 -19.64 42.58 -7.13
CA GLU A 99 -19.70 41.14 -7.43
C GLU A 99 -18.35 40.60 -7.90
N LEU A 100 -17.60 41.32 -8.74
CA LEU A 100 -16.31 40.85 -9.24
C LEU A 100 -15.29 40.64 -8.10
N GLU A 101 -15.20 41.57 -7.16
CA GLU A 101 -14.38 41.42 -5.95
C GLU A 101 -14.83 40.26 -5.06
N ARG A 102 -16.14 40.05 -4.95
CA ARG A 102 -16.74 38.94 -4.18
C ARG A 102 -16.41 37.59 -4.82
N VAL A 103 -16.52 37.51 -6.14
CA VAL A 103 -16.17 36.34 -6.94
C VAL A 103 -14.67 36.05 -6.87
N GLN A 104 -13.79 37.06 -6.98
CA GLN A 104 -12.36 36.86 -6.85
C GLN A 104 -11.95 36.38 -5.45
N ARG A 105 -12.52 36.94 -4.38
CA ARG A 105 -12.28 36.47 -3.00
C ARG A 105 -12.76 35.04 -2.81
N ASN A 106 -13.94 34.69 -3.31
CA ASN A 106 -14.45 33.32 -3.26
C ASN A 106 -13.59 32.36 -4.08
N ALA A 107 -13.14 32.75 -5.28
CA ALA A 107 -12.28 31.92 -6.11
C ALA A 107 -10.91 31.62 -5.45
N ARG A 108 -10.34 32.58 -4.72
CA ARG A 108 -9.12 32.35 -3.92
C ARG A 108 -9.37 31.40 -2.76
N LYS A 109 -10.48 31.56 -2.03
CA LYS A 109 -10.88 30.66 -0.94
C LYS A 109 -11.11 29.23 -1.43
N ILE A 110 -11.77 29.06 -2.57
CA ILE A 110 -12.00 27.74 -3.19
C ILE A 110 -10.68 27.09 -3.59
N ARG A 111 -9.75 27.84 -4.21
CA ARG A 111 -8.43 27.30 -4.56
C ARG A 111 -7.61 26.87 -3.34
N ALA A 112 -7.59 27.67 -2.28
CA ALA A 112 -6.91 27.32 -1.04
C ALA A 112 -7.54 26.12 -0.32
N ALA A 113 -8.88 26.01 -0.36
CA ALA A 113 -9.56 24.82 0.15
C ALA A 113 -9.23 23.58 -0.70
N GLY A 114 -9.17 23.72 -2.04
CA GLY A 114 -8.79 22.64 -2.94
C GLY A 114 -7.37 22.12 -2.71
N SER A 115 -6.40 22.99 -2.45
CA SER A 115 -5.03 22.54 -2.12
C SER A 115 -5.00 21.77 -0.80
N GLN A 116 -5.72 22.24 0.22
CA GLN A 116 -5.83 21.52 1.49
C GLN A 116 -6.49 20.15 1.32
N VAL A 117 -7.57 20.05 0.56
CA VAL A 117 -8.23 18.75 0.28
C VAL A 117 -7.27 17.82 -0.45
N ALA A 118 -6.56 18.29 -1.47
CA ALA A 118 -5.58 17.48 -2.21
C ALA A 118 -4.44 16.98 -1.31
N GLU A 119 -3.95 17.81 -0.38
CA GLU A 119 -2.95 17.41 0.62
C GLU A 119 -3.50 16.33 1.56
N ARG A 120 -4.75 16.47 2.01
CA ARG A 120 -5.42 15.49 2.89
C ARG A 120 -5.71 14.18 2.19
N GLU A 121 -6.10 14.22 0.91
CA GLU A 121 -6.28 13.03 0.07
C GLU A 121 -4.96 12.30 -0.21
N ALA A 122 -3.86 13.04 -0.36
CA ALA A 122 -2.54 12.45 -0.49
C ALA A 122 -2.14 11.75 0.81
N ALA A 123 -2.31 12.43 1.95
CA ALA A 123 -2.05 11.84 3.27
C ALA A 123 -2.94 10.62 3.55
N LEU A 124 -4.22 10.65 3.19
CA LEU A 124 -5.11 9.50 3.31
C LEU A 124 -4.63 8.32 2.46
N ARG A 125 -4.19 8.56 1.22
CA ARG A 125 -3.63 7.52 0.35
C ARG A 125 -2.41 6.85 0.98
N ASP A 126 -1.50 7.63 1.54
CA ASP A 126 -0.30 7.09 2.20
C ASP A 126 -0.67 6.20 3.40
N VAL A 127 -1.68 6.59 4.18
CA VAL A 127 -2.19 5.80 5.33
C VAL A 127 -2.89 4.53 4.86
N GLU A 128 -3.72 4.62 3.82
CA GLU A 128 -4.44 3.46 3.27
C GLU A 128 -3.49 2.45 2.61
N GLU A 129 -2.44 2.92 1.94
CA GLU A 129 -1.38 2.07 1.39
C GLU A 129 -0.64 1.34 2.53
N GLU A 130 -0.31 2.04 3.61
CA GLU A 130 0.30 1.44 4.79
C GLU A 130 -0.59 0.36 5.43
N LEU A 131 -1.88 0.63 5.59
CA LEU A 131 -2.87 -0.35 6.09
C LEU A 131 -3.01 -1.56 5.13
N ALA A 132 -3.02 -1.31 3.82
CA ALA A 132 -3.10 -2.38 2.82
C ALA A 132 -1.86 -3.29 2.84
N VAL A 133 -0.67 -2.72 3.07
CA VAL A 133 0.57 -3.49 3.23
C VAL A 133 0.55 -4.33 4.50
N ARG A 134 -0.03 -3.82 5.60
CA ARG A 134 -0.19 -4.59 6.85
C ARG A 134 -1.12 -5.78 6.65
N GLY A 135 -2.17 -5.62 5.85
CA GLY A 135 -3.10 -6.70 5.50
C GLY A 135 -3.79 -7.33 6.73
N PRO A 136 -4.59 -8.39 6.54
CA PRO A 136 -5.08 -9.17 7.67
C PRO A 136 -3.89 -9.79 8.42
N GLU A 137 -3.97 -9.89 9.75
CA GLU A 137 -2.93 -10.55 10.57
C GLU A 137 -2.57 -11.91 9.97
N ARG A 138 -1.44 -11.97 9.25
CA ARG A 138 -0.93 -13.21 8.68
C ARG A 138 -0.23 -13.96 9.80
N ALA A 139 -0.61 -15.22 9.98
CA ALA A 139 0.13 -16.09 10.90
C ALA A 139 1.61 -16.12 10.49
N GLU A 140 2.52 -16.05 11.46
CA GLU A 140 3.97 -15.90 11.23
C GLU A 140 4.53 -16.93 10.22
N TRP A 141 4.02 -18.16 10.24
CA TRP A 141 4.44 -19.23 9.33
C TRP A 141 4.12 -18.94 7.86
N GLN A 142 3.05 -18.18 7.56
CA GLN A 142 2.69 -17.80 6.19
C GLN A 142 3.70 -16.81 5.60
N LEU A 143 4.21 -15.89 6.43
CA LEU A 143 5.26 -14.94 6.04
C LEU A 143 6.57 -15.67 5.69
N HIS A 144 6.96 -16.65 6.52
CA HIS A 144 8.13 -17.48 6.23
C HIS A 144 7.92 -18.34 4.95
N LEU A 145 6.71 -18.87 4.78
CA LEU A 145 6.13 -19.40 3.54
C LEU A 145 6.52 -18.58 2.31
N GLU A 146 5.95 -17.38 2.28
CA GLU A 146 6.04 -16.46 1.15
C GLU A 146 7.50 -16.06 0.87
N ARG A 147 8.29 -15.78 1.91
CA ARG A 147 9.72 -15.47 1.75
C ARG A 147 10.50 -16.58 1.05
N LEU A 148 10.17 -17.85 1.30
CA LEU A 148 10.83 -18.99 0.66
C LEU A 148 10.39 -19.17 -0.81
N THR A 149 9.11 -18.97 -1.11
CA THR A 149 8.52 -19.37 -2.39
C THR A 149 8.26 -18.23 -3.38
N ARG A 150 8.38 -16.97 -2.97
CA ARG A 150 8.16 -15.80 -3.83
C ARG A 150 9.38 -15.53 -4.69
N PHE A 151 9.25 -15.63 -6.02
CA PHE A 151 10.33 -15.48 -7.00
C PHE A 151 10.32 -14.13 -7.71
#